data_AF-A0AAW1DGZ0-F1
#
_entry.id   AF-A0AAW1DGZ0-F1
#
_cell.length_a   1.000
_cell.length_b   1.000
_cell.length_c   1.000
_cell.angle_alpha   90.00
_cell.angle_beta   90.00
_cell.angle_gamma   90.00
#
_symmetry.space_group_name_H-M   'P 1'
#
loop_
_entity.id
_entity.type
_entity.pdbx_description
1 polymer ?
#
loop_
_entity_poly.entity_id
_entity_poly.type
_entity_poly.pdbx_seq_one_letter_code
_entity_poly.pdbx_strand_id
1 'polypeptide(L)'
;MGDESKLKVLLSQGLLAASGFQGLYVAQNKKLHFGVPAYSTSLLAGCIGFLEKLMGNETITKVNRYTSPLAHTLVLPLIAAEVCYRYGVQWIYAAAHLAYPIIHYLCRNTLQNLIKTEYLEISHAISTAIVAYFSYCESNEWAAIMSIIYAIASLVGHLIDDLQIRTLALALANLIHATMVA
;
A
#
# COMPACT_ATOMS: atom_id res chain seq x y z
N MET A 1 15.55 -0.14 23.40
CA MET A 1 15.66 0.37 22.01
C MET A 1 16.29 1.73 22.08
N GLY A 2 17.37 1.99 21.33
CA GLY A 2 17.98 3.33 21.28
C GLY A 2 17.02 4.35 20.64
N ASP A 3 17.17 5.63 21.00
CA ASP A 3 16.34 6.74 20.50
C ASP A 3 16.27 6.80 18.97
N GLU A 4 17.34 6.40 18.29
CA GLU A 4 17.42 6.40 16.84
C GLU A 4 16.41 5.44 16.17
N SER A 5 16.18 4.26 16.75
CA SER A 5 15.21 3.30 16.22
C SER A 5 13.77 3.78 16.43
N LYS A 6 13.52 4.50 17.53
CA LYS A 6 12.21 5.11 17.80
C LYS A 6 11.91 6.22 16.78
N LEU A 7 12.91 7.05 16.47
CA LEU A 7 12.78 8.14 15.49
C LEU A 7 12.49 7.61 14.07
N LYS A 8 13.19 6.56 13.62
CA LYS A 8 12.96 5.94 12.30
C LYS A 8 11.53 5.43 12.12
N VAL A 9 10.96 4.81 13.15
CA VAL A 9 9.56 4.33 13.13
C VAL A 9 8.60 5.51 13.09
N LEU A 10 8.79 6.54 13.91
CA LEU A 10 7.93 7.72 13.92
C LEU A 10 7.95 8.45 12.56
N LEU A 11 9.11 8.60 11.94
CA LEU A 11 9.24 9.24 10.63
C LEU A 11 8.57 8.43 9.52
N SER A 12 8.80 7.12 9.46
CA SER A 12 8.20 6.27 8.42
C SER A 12 6.67 6.20 8.54
N GLN A 13 6.15 6.03 9.76
CA GLN A 13 4.70 6.02 10.00
C GLN A 13 4.06 7.40 9.80
N GLY A 14 4.75 8.48 10.20
CA GLY A 14 4.32 9.85 9.97
C GLY A 14 4.24 10.18 8.47
N LEU A 15 5.23 9.75 7.68
CA LEU A 15 5.21 9.93 6.23
C LEU A 15 4.10 9.10 5.57
N LEU A 16 3.85 7.87 6.05
CA LEU A 16 2.74 7.05 5.58
C LEU A 16 1.39 7.73 5.87
N ALA A 17 1.21 8.33 7.05
CA ALA A 17 0.02 9.07 7.40
C ALA A 17 -0.16 10.31 6.51
N ALA A 18 0.89 11.14 6.36
CA ALA A 18 0.83 12.36 5.56
C ALA A 18 0.56 12.06 4.08
N SER A 19 1.23 11.06 3.51
CA SER A 19 1.01 10.63 2.12
C SER A 19 -0.38 10.02 1.91
N GLY A 20 -0.88 9.26 2.89
CA GLY A 20 -2.25 8.75 2.89
C GLY A 20 -3.29 9.88 2.96
N PHE A 21 -3.07 10.91 3.79
CA PHE A 21 -3.96 12.06 3.86
C PHE A 21 -4.00 12.84 2.54
N GLN A 22 -2.83 13.18 1.98
CA GLN A 22 -2.74 13.90 0.71
C GLN A 22 -3.39 13.10 -0.42
N GLY A 23 -3.09 11.80 -0.52
CA GLY A 23 -3.69 10.92 -1.52
C GLY A 23 -5.20 10.81 -1.36
N LEU A 24 -5.71 10.72 -0.14
CA LEU A 24 -7.14 10.67 0.14
C LEU A 24 -7.85 11.96 -0.31
N TYR A 25 -7.25 13.12 -0.02
CA TYR A 25 -7.77 14.40 -0.47
C TYR A 25 -7.88 14.48 -2.00
N VAL A 26 -6.82 14.07 -2.71
CA VAL A 26 -6.84 14.00 -4.19
C VAL A 26 -7.88 13.00 -4.67
N ALA A 27 -7.94 11.81 -4.09
CA ALA A 27 -8.84 10.75 -4.49
C ALA A 27 -10.32 11.13 -4.34
N GLN A 28 -10.68 11.85 -3.27
CA GLN A 28 -12.04 12.36 -3.08
C GLN A 28 -12.38 13.43 -4.12
N ASN A 29 -11.49 14.38 -4.37
CA ASN A 29 -11.71 15.44 -5.35
C ASN A 29 -11.83 14.91 -6.78
N LYS A 30 -11.09 13.86 -7.12
CA LYS A 30 -11.07 13.24 -8.45
C LYS A 30 -12.03 12.06 -8.58
N LYS A 31 -12.78 11.74 -7.52
CA LYS A 31 -13.72 10.59 -7.45
C LYS A 31 -13.06 9.27 -7.85
N LEU A 32 -11.83 9.04 -7.38
CA LEU A 32 -11.12 7.78 -7.56
C LEU A 32 -11.80 6.70 -6.71
N HIS A 33 -12.15 5.59 -7.35
CA HIS A 33 -13.03 4.61 -6.73
C HIS A 33 -12.27 3.65 -5.80
N PHE A 34 -11.12 3.14 -6.24
CA PHE A 34 -10.19 2.33 -5.46
C PHE A 34 -9.09 3.18 -4.80
N GLY A 35 -8.84 4.40 -5.30
CA GLY A 35 -7.91 5.35 -4.66
C GLY A 35 -8.30 5.73 -3.23
N VAL A 36 -9.59 6.02 -2.98
CA VAL A 36 -10.09 6.37 -1.64
C VAL A 36 -9.78 5.29 -0.59
N PRO A 37 -10.15 4.01 -0.79
CA PRO A 37 -9.83 2.97 0.19
C PRO A 37 -8.32 2.71 0.31
N ALA A 38 -7.53 2.85 -0.76
CA ALA A 38 -6.07 2.71 -0.67
C ALA A 38 -5.47 3.72 0.30
N TYR A 39 -5.73 5.00 0.06
CA TYR A 39 -5.17 6.09 0.84
C TYR A 39 -5.72 6.16 2.27
N SER A 40 -7.00 5.81 2.47
CA SER A 40 -7.58 5.68 3.80
C SER A 40 -6.87 4.61 4.63
N THR A 41 -6.53 3.47 4.00
CA THR A 41 -5.81 2.38 4.67
C THR A 41 -4.39 2.82 5.06
N SER A 42 -3.68 3.52 4.18
CA SER A 42 -2.37 4.09 4.51
C SER A 42 -2.43 5.12 5.63
N LEU A 43 -3.40 6.03 5.59
CA LEU A 43 -3.60 7.04 6.63
C LEU A 43 -3.83 6.39 7.99
N LEU A 44 -4.76 5.43 8.06
CA LEU A 44 -5.07 4.70 9.29
C LEU A 44 -3.85 3.96 9.84
N ALA A 45 -3.14 3.21 8.99
CA ALA A 45 -1.95 2.47 9.42
C ALA A 45 -0.84 3.41 9.91
N GLY A 46 -0.59 4.52 9.21
CA GLY A 46 0.40 5.52 9.60
C GLY A 46 0.06 6.18 10.94
N CYS A 47 -1.18 6.63 11.13
CA CYS A 47 -1.62 7.23 12.40
C CYS A 47 -1.53 6.24 13.57
N ILE A 48 -2.00 5.01 13.39
CA ILE A 48 -2.01 3.99 14.44
C ILE A 48 -0.59 3.56 14.78
N GLY A 49 0.27 3.33 13.78
CA GLY A 49 1.68 2.99 14.01
C GLY A 49 2.47 4.13 14.67
N PHE A 50 2.17 5.38 14.33
CA PHE A 50 2.77 6.54 14.98
C PHE A 50 2.35 6.63 16.45
N LEU A 51 1.04 6.52 16.73
CA LEU A 51 0.49 6.58 18.08
C LEU A 51 0.97 5.42 18.95
N GLU A 52 1.08 4.21 18.39
CA GLU A 52 1.63 3.06 19.09
C GLU A 52 3.02 3.39 19.62
N LYS A 53 3.88 3.93 18.74
CA LYS A 53 5.27 4.19 19.10
C LYS A 53 5.44 5.38 20.03
N LEU A 54 4.54 6.36 19.97
CA LEU A 54 4.53 7.53 20.84
C LEU A 54 4.04 7.19 22.24
N MET A 55 2.92 6.47 22.34
CA MET A 55 2.18 6.26 23.60
C MET A 55 2.54 4.94 24.30
N GLY A 56 3.04 3.93 23.57
CA GLY A 56 3.33 2.60 24.14
C GLY A 56 2.08 1.89 24.70
N ASN A 57 0.89 2.21 24.19
CA ASN A 57 -0.38 1.71 24.70
C ASN A 57 -0.72 0.34 24.10
N GLU A 58 -0.97 -0.66 24.94
CA GLU A 58 -1.29 -2.03 24.52
C GLU A 58 -2.52 -2.14 23.59
N THR A 59 -3.53 -1.30 23.79
CA THR A 59 -4.72 -1.27 22.93
C THR A 59 -4.33 -0.83 21.53
N ILE A 60 -3.47 0.20 21.42
CA ILE A 60 -2.99 0.69 20.13
C ILE A 60 -2.09 -0.35 19.46
N THR A 61 -1.24 -1.04 20.22
CA THR A 61 -0.44 -2.18 19.72
C THR A 61 -1.34 -3.30 19.17
N LYS A 62 -2.42 -3.66 19.88
CA LYS A 62 -3.38 -4.66 19.41
C LYS A 62 -4.04 -4.23 18.10
N VAL A 63 -4.40 -2.96 17.96
CA VAL A 63 -4.97 -2.44 16.70
C VAL A 63 -3.92 -2.42 15.59
N ASN A 64 -2.69 -1.96 15.89
CA ASN A 64 -1.62 -1.86 14.89
C ASN A 64 -1.26 -3.23 14.27
N ARG A 65 -1.40 -4.31 15.05
CA ARG A 65 -1.24 -5.69 14.58
C ARG A 65 -2.13 -6.02 13.38
N TYR A 66 -3.26 -5.35 13.22
CA TYR A 66 -4.17 -5.54 12.08
C TYR A 66 -3.95 -4.47 11.00
N THR A 67 -3.82 -3.21 11.39
CA THR A 67 -3.79 -2.10 10.42
C THR A 67 -2.49 -2.02 9.63
N SER A 68 -1.35 -2.33 10.24
CA SER A 68 -0.07 -2.34 9.51
C SER A 68 -0.05 -3.42 8.42
N PRO A 69 -0.34 -4.70 8.70
CA PRO A 69 -0.45 -5.72 7.65
C PRO A 69 -1.50 -5.40 6.60
N LEU A 70 -2.63 -4.79 6.98
CA LEU A 70 -3.69 -4.40 6.04
C LEU A 70 -3.16 -3.44 4.99
N ALA A 71 -2.44 -2.39 5.41
CA ALA A 71 -1.84 -1.41 4.51
C ALA A 71 -0.83 -2.05 3.56
N HIS A 72 0.06 -2.89 4.08
CA HIS A 72 1.07 -3.57 3.26
C HIS A 72 0.47 -4.62 2.32
N THR A 73 -0.72 -5.14 2.60
CA THR A 73 -1.37 -6.15 1.77
C THR A 73 -2.23 -5.52 0.67
N LEU A 74 -2.99 -4.47 0.99
CA LEU A 74 -4.07 -3.98 0.13
C LEU A 74 -3.79 -2.68 -0.61
N VAL A 75 -2.96 -1.77 -0.08
CA VAL A 75 -2.79 -0.44 -0.68
C VAL A 75 -2.29 -0.54 -2.12
N LEU A 76 -1.30 -1.41 -2.35
CA LEU A 76 -0.72 -1.63 -3.67
C LEU A 76 -1.75 -2.20 -4.67
N PRO A 77 -2.44 -3.32 -4.39
CA PRO A 77 -3.51 -3.83 -5.25
C PRO A 77 -4.63 -2.82 -5.52
N LEU A 78 -5.00 -2.01 -4.53
CA LEU A 78 -6.04 -0.98 -4.70
C LEU A 78 -5.62 0.11 -5.68
N ILE A 79 -4.36 0.55 -5.64
CA ILE A 79 -3.86 1.52 -6.61
C ILE A 79 -3.75 0.89 -8.01
N ALA A 80 -3.31 -0.37 -8.11
CA ALA A 80 -3.29 -1.07 -9.38
C ALA A 80 -4.70 -1.22 -9.99
N ALA A 81 -5.71 -1.52 -9.17
CA ALA A 81 -7.11 -1.58 -9.60
C ALA A 81 -7.61 -0.20 -10.07
N GLU A 82 -7.24 0.90 -9.40
CA GLU A 82 -7.55 2.26 -9.84
C GLU A 82 -6.97 2.56 -11.22
N VAL A 83 -5.70 2.22 -11.42
CA VAL A 83 -5.02 2.39 -12.71
C VAL A 83 -5.74 1.61 -13.81
N CYS A 84 -6.03 0.32 -13.59
CA CYS A 84 -6.75 -0.50 -14.56
C CYS A 84 -8.11 0.10 -14.91
N TYR A 85 -8.87 0.53 -13.90
CA TYR A 85 -10.19 1.11 -14.10
C TYR A 85 -10.14 2.41 -14.91
N ARG A 86 -9.16 3.29 -14.62
CA ARG A 86 -8.98 4.55 -15.36
C ARG A 86 -8.59 4.33 -16.82
N TYR A 87 -7.91 3.24 -17.15
CA TYR A 87 -7.54 2.89 -18.53
C TYR A 87 -8.55 1.96 -19.22
N GLY A 88 -9.79 1.93 -18.74
CA GLY A 88 -10.91 1.31 -19.47
C GLY A 88 -11.18 -0.16 -19.15
N VAL A 89 -10.49 -0.75 -18.15
CA VAL A 89 -10.88 -2.07 -17.63
C VAL A 89 -12.20 -1.91 -16.87
N GLN A 90 -13.18 -2.79 -17.16
CA GLN A 90 -14.45 -2.75 -16.44
C GLN A 90 -14.23 -2.94 -14.94
N TRP A 91 -15.05 -2.25 -14.15
CA TRP A 91 -15.00 -2.24 -12.67
C TRP A 91 -14.84 -3.64 -12.05
N ILE A 92 -15.62 -4.62 -12.52
CA ILE A 92 -15.62 -5.99 -12.00
C ILE A 92 -14.25 -6.65 -12.18
N TYR A 93 -13.60 -6.46 -13.33
CA TYR A 93 -12.29 -7.04 -13.60
C TYR A 93 -11.18 -6.31 -12.84
N ALA A 94 -11.28 -4.99 -12.72
CA ALA A 94 -10.36 -4.21 -11.88
C ALA A 94 -10.44 -4.64 -10.41
N ALA A 95 -11.65 -4.87 -9.88
CA ALA A 95 -11.87 -5.33 -8.51
C ALA A 95 -11.42 -6.79 -8.29
N ALA A 96 -11.40 -7.64 -9.31
CA ALA A 96 -10.97 -9.02 -9.19
C ALA A 96 -9.49 -9.14 -8.75
N HIS A 97 -8.65 -8.14 -9.04
CA HIS A 97 -7.27 -8.05 -8.55
C HIS A 97 -7.17 -7.96 -7.02
N LEU A 98 -8.24 -7.58 -6.34
CA LEU A 98 -8.29 -7.45 -4.88
C LEU A 98 -8.66 -8.76 -4.18
N ALA A 99 -9.25 -9.71 -4.89
CA ALA A 99 -9.76 -10.94 -4.28
C ALA A 99 -8.66 -11.72 -3.55
N TYR A 100 -7.53 -11.95 -4.22
CA TYR A 100 -6.41 -12.68 -3.62
C TYR A 100 -5.77 -11.93 -2.43
N PRO A 101 -5.38 -10.64 -2.53
CA PRO A 101 -4.85 -9.87 -1.40
C PRO A 101 -5.79 -9.82 -0.19
N ILE A 102 -7.10 -9.68 -0.41
CA ILE A 102 -8.11 -9.69 0.67
C ILE A 102 -8.15 -11.06 1.34
N ILE A 103 -8.26 -12.14 0.56
CA ILE A 103 -8.28 -13.52 1.09
C ILE A 103 -6.98 -13.80 1.84
N HIS A 104 -5.83 -13.39 1.31
CA HIS A 104 -4.54 -13.53 1.96
C HIS A 104 -4.50 -12.80 3.31
N TYR A 105 -4.95 -11.54 3.37
CA TYR A 105 -5.01 -10.78 4.63
C TYR A 105 -5.90 -11.46 5.67
N LEU A 106 -7.11 -11.90 5.26
CA LEU A 106 -8.06 -12.55 6.16
C LEU A 106 -7.45 -13.84 6.72
N CYS A 107 -6.97 -14.72 5.84
CA CYS A 107 -6.40 -16.00 6.23
C CYS A 107 -5.10 -15.86 7.05
N ARG A 108 -4.25 -14.86 6.78
CA ARG A 108 -3.07 -14.59 7.61
C ARG A 108 -3.48 -14.25 9.05
N ASN A 109 -4.56 -13.48 9.22
CA ASN A 109 -5.01 -13.05 10.54
C ASN A 109 -5.84 -14.11 11.28
N THR A 110 -6.57 -14.98 10.57
CA THR A 110 -7.40 -16.03 11.17
C THR A 110 -6.70 -17.38 11.30
N LEU A 111 -5.88 -17.78 10.34
CA LEU A 111 -5.29 -19.12 10.26
C LEU A 111 -3.81 -19.16 10.65
N GLN A 112 -3.14 -18.00 10.76
CA GLN A 112 -1.79 -17.69 11.28
C GLN A 112 -0.58 -18.53 10.79
N ASN A 113 -0.74 -19.75 10.27
CA ASN A 113 0.33 -20.73 10.04
C ASN A 113 0.27 -21.47 8.69
N LEU A 114 -0.75 -21.26 7.86
CA LEU A 114 -0.93 -22.03 6.60
C LEU A 114 -0.60 -21.27 5.32
N ILE A 115 -0.47 -19.94 5.37
CA ILE A 115 -0.28 -19.12 4.17
C ILE A 115 1.13 -18.54 4.13
N LYS A 116 1.85 -18.89 3.07
CA LYS A 116 3.19 -18.37 2.80
C LYS A 116 3.11 -16.96 2.20
N THR A 117 3.98 -16.07 2.66
CA THR A 117 4.12 -14.69 2.19
C THR A 117 4.41 -14.62 0.68
N GLU A 118 5.12 -15.60 0.14
CA GLU A 118 5.49 -15.74 -1.27
C GLU A 118 4.29 -15.61 -2.23
N TYR A 119 3.10 -16.10 -1.84
CA TYR A 119 1.93 -16.02 -2.70
C TYR A 119 1.32 -14.61 -2.77
N LEU A 120 1.46 -13.81 -1.71
CA LEU A 120 1.10 -12.38 -1.74
C LEU A 120 2.03 -11.60 -2.66
N GLU A 121 3.31 -11.93 -2.63
CA GLU A 121 4.32 -11.31 -3.48
C GLU A 121 4.05 -11.58 -4.97
N ILE A 122 3.65 -12.81 -5.32
CA ILE A 122 3.23 -13.13 -6.70
C ILE A 122 2.03 -12.28 -7.11
N SER A 123 1.05 -12.07 -6.23
CA SER A 123 -0.10 -11.21 -6.51
C SER A 123 0.27 -9.74 -6.70
N HIS A 124 1.22 -9.22 -5.91
CA HIS A 124 1.78 -7.88 -6.07
C HIS A 124 2.60 -7.75 -7.37
N ALA A 125 3.37 -8.77 -7.74
CA ALA A 125 4.13 -8.82 -8.99
C ALA A 125 3.20 -8.82 -10.22
N ILE A 126 2.13 -9.62 -10.20
CA ILE A 126 1.10 -9.63 -11.25
C ILE A 126 0.45 -8.25 -11.36
N SER A 127 0.07 -7.65 -10.23
CA SER A 127 -0.54 -6.31 -10.21
C SER A 127 0.40 -5.26 -10.83
N THR A 128 1.70 -5.36 -10.53
CA THR A 128 2.73 -4.46 -11.07
C THR A 128 2.92 -4.66 -12.58
N ALA A 129 2.95 -5.91 -13.06
CA ALA A 129 3.08 -6.23 -14.47
C ALA A 129 1.86 -5.74 -15.28
N ILE A 130 0.66 -5.83 -14.71
CA ILE A 130 -0.57 -5.33 -15.32
C ILE A 130 -0.54 -3.80 -15.43
N VAL A 131 -0.13 -3.10 -14.36
CA VAL A 131 0.07 -1.65 -14.40
C VAL A 131 1.07 -1.28 -15.49
N ALA A 132 2.22 -1.95 -15.58
CA ALA A 132 3.21 -1.71 -16.62
C ALA A 132 2.66 -1.91 -18.03
N TYR A 133 1.88 -2.98 -18.26
CA TYR A 133 1.27 -3.28 -19.55
C TYR A 133 0.28 -2.20 -20.00
N PHE A 134 -0.67 -1.81 -19.15
CA PHE A 134 -1.63 -0.76 -19.50
C PHE A 134 -0.96 0.60 -19.67
N SER A 135 0.09 0.88 -18.89
CA SER A 135 0.91 2.08 -19.06
C SER A 135 1.56 2.14 -20.44
N TYR A 136 2.07 1.01 -20.93
CA TYR A 136 2.66 0.90 -22.26
C TYR A 136 1.62 1.09 -23.36
N CYS A 137 0.45 0.42 -23.26
CA CYS A 137 -0.62 0.53 -24.26
C CYS A 137 -1.14 1.96 -24.44
N GLU A 138 -1.21 2.73 -23.35
CA GLU A 138 -1.79 4.08 -23.34
C GLU A 138 -0.73 5.19 -23.43
N SER A 139 0.54 4.84 -23.72
CA SER A 139 1.68 5.77 -23.77
C SER A 139 1.80 6.65 -22.52
N ASN A 140 1.46 6.10 -21.35
CA ASN A 140 1.52 6.82 -20.08
C ASN A 140 2.85 6.55 -19.37
N GLU A 141 3.84 7.38 -19.68
CA GLU A 141 5.20 7.32 -19.10
C GLU A 141 5.19 7.34 -17.56
N TRP A 142 4.22 8.02 -16.96
CA TRP A 142 4.10 8.12 -15.50
C TRP A 142 3.61 6.83 -14.86
N ALA A 143 2.68 6.11 -15.49
CA ALA A 143 2.21 4.83 -15.01
C ALA A 143 3.31 3.74 -15.15
N ALA A 144 4.21 3.89 -16.13
CA ALA A 144 5.43 3.08 -16.22
C ALA A 144 6.40 3.36 -15.05
N ILE A 145 6.62 4.64 -14.70
CA ILE A 145 7.41 5.03 -13.51
C ILE A 145 6.79 4.44 -12.23
N MET A 146 5.46 4.46 -12.10
CA MET A 146 4.77 3.82 -10.97
C MET A 146 5.02 2.33 -10.92
N SER A 147 4.94 1.62 -12.05
CA SER A 147 5.23 0.18 -12.08
C SER A 147 6.65 -0.14 -11.61
N ILE A 148 7.63 0.71 -11.94
CA ILE A 148 9.03 0.55 -11.51
C ILE A 148 9.16 0.82 -10.01
N ILE A 149 8.56 1.90 -9.50
CA ILE A 149 8.59 2.24 -8.07
C ILE A 149 7.84 1.19 -7.25
N TYR A 150 6.77 0.61 -7.80
CA TYR A 150 6.03 -0.50 -7.20
C TYR A 150 6.80 -1.80 -7.22
N ALA A 151 7.49 -2.13 -8.32
CA ALA A 151 8.39 -3.27 -8.40
C ALA A 151 9.52 -3.13 -7.37
N ILE A 152 10.09 -1.93 -7.23
CA ILE A 152 11.12 -1.63 -6.22
C ILE A 152 10.54 -1.75 -4.82
N ALA A 153 9.36 -1.22 -4.51
CA ALA A 153 8.75 -1.33 -3.19
C ALA A 153 8.46 -2.80 -2.82
N SER A 154 7.98 -3.60 -3.78
CA SER A 154 7.75 -5.04 -3.61
C SER A 154 9.06 -5.83 -3.44
N LEU A 155 10.09 -5.52 -4.25
CA LEU A 155 11.40 -6.19 -4.24
C LEU A 155 12.23 -5.81 -3.01
N VAL A 156 12.20 -4.55 -2.59
CA VAL A 156 12.82 -4.06 -1.35
C VAL A 156 12.15 -4.71 -0.14
N GLY A 157 10.85 -4.97 -0.21
CA GLY A 157 10.17 -5.79 0.78
C GLY A 157 10.78 -7.19 0.91
N HIS A 158 11.18 -7.82 -0.19
CA HIS A 158 11.79 -9.15 -0.19
C HIS A 158 13.25 -9.15 0.27
N LEU A 159 14.05 -8.16 -0.14
CA LEU A 159 15.49 -8.10 0.14
C LEU A 159 15.83 -7.49 1.50
N ILE A 160 14.95 -6.66 2.04
CA ILE A 160 15.15 -5.92 3.27
C ILE A 160 14.03 -6.29 4.25
N ASP A 161 14.38 -7.05 5.28
CA ASP A 161 13.44 -7.42 6.35
C ASP A 161 13.23 -6.29 7.37
N ASP A 162 13.25 -5.04 6.88
CA ASP A 162 13.03 -3.83 7.66
C ASP A 162 11.65 -3.25 7.31
N LEU A 163 10.72 -3.41 8.25
CA LEU A 163 9.37 -2.87 8.17
C LEU A 163 9.35 -1.35 7.95
N GLN A 164 10.32 -0.60 8.46
CA GLN A 164 10.37 0.86 8.29
C GLN A 164 10.66 1.24 6.84
N ILE A 165 11.55 0.50 6.18
CA ILE A 165 11.86 0.71 4.77
C ILE A 165 10.65 0.36 3.89
N ARG A 166 9.94 -0.74 4.20
CA ARG A 166 8.69 -1.08 3.50
C ARG A 166 7.61 -0.01 3.67
N THR A 167 7.49 0.53 4.89
CA THR A 167 6.55 1.63 5.22
C THR A 167 6.89 2.89 4.44
N LEU A 168 8.18 3.25 4.37
CA LEU A 168 8.66 4.41 3.64
C LEU A 168 8.43 4.26 2.12
N ALA A 169 8.73 3.09 1.56
CA ALA A 169 8.49 2.82 0.14
C ALA A 169 7.00 2.95 -0.23
N LEU A 170 6.11 2.46 0.64
CA LEU A 170 4.66 2.62 0.46
C LEU A 170 4.24 4.09 0.54
N ALA A 171 4.78 4.85 1.49
CA ALA A 171 4.51 6.28 1.62
C ALA A 171 4.96 7.08 0.38
N LEU A 172 6.13 6.75 -0.17
CA LEU A 172 6.63 7.36 -1.42
C LEU A 172 5.73 6.99 -2.61
N ALA A 173 5.34 5.73 -2.74
CA ALA A 173 4.41 5.31 -3.79
C ALA A 173 3.07 6.06 -3.71
N ASN A 174 2.54 6.29 -2.51
CA ASN A 174 1.34 7.08 -2.30
C ASN A 174 1.50 8.52 -2.79
N LEU A 175 2.59 9.19 -2.42
CA LEU A 175 2.87 10.57 -2.83
C LEU A 175 2.94 10.69 -4.35
N ILE A 176 3.68 9.79 -5.00
CA ILE A 176 3.89 9.84 -6.46
C ILE A 176 2.57 9.58 -7.20
N HIS A 177 1.81 8.56 -6.79
CA HIS A 177 0.48 8.35 -7.36
C HIS A 177 -0.42 9.57 -7.12
N ALA A 178 -0.43 10.15 -5.92
CA ALA A 178 -1.28 11.29 -5.60
C ALA A 178 -0.94 12.52 -6.46
N THR A 179 0.35 12.80 -6.69
CA THR A 179 0.79 13.91 -7.56
C THR A 179 0.46 13.68 -9.03
N MET A 180 0.39 12.42 -9.48
CA MET A 180 0.02 12.09 -10.86
C MET A 180 -1.48 12.23 -11.12
N VAL A 181 -2.31 12.05 -10.09
CA VAL A 181 -3.77 12.09 -10.24
C VAL A 181 -4.37 13.43 -9.81
N ALA A 182 -3.63 14.25 -9.07
CA ALA A 182 -3.96 15.64 -8.74
C ALA A 182 -4.13 16.51 -10.00
#